data_AF-A0A7L1PEW1-F1
#
_entry.id   AF-A0A7L1PEW1-F1
#
_cell.length_a   1.000
_cell.length_b   1.000
_cell.length_c   1.000
_cell.angle_alpha   90.00
_cell.angle_beta   90.00
_cell.angle_gamma   90.00
#
_symmetry.space_group_name_H-M   'P 1'
#
loop_
_entity.id
_entity.type
_entity.pdbx_description
1 polymer ?
#
loop_
_entity_poly.entity_id
_entity_poly.type
_entity_poly.pdbx_seq_one_letter_code
_entity_poly.pdbx_strand_id
1 'polypeptide(L)' 'ECGKSFSQKANLLAHQRIHGAHPDEGKARARAPARGCAEDAPFVCPECGKSFRQKPNLITHRRIHTGERPYEC' A
#
# COMPACT_ATOMS: atom_id res chain seq x y z
N GLU A 1 6.91 -7.68 20.49
CA GLU A 1 6.02 -8.11 19.39
C GLU A 1 4.81 -7.18 19.27
N CYS A 2 4.63 -6.48 18.15
CA CYS A 2 3.50 -5.53 17.99
C CYS A 2 2.31 -6.09 17.19
N GLY A 3 2.42 -7.30 16.64
CA GLY A 3 1.33 -8.02 15.97
C GLY A 3 0.79 -7.34 14.71
N LYS A 4 1.54 -6.39 14.13
CA LYS A 4 1.10 -5.63 12.94
C LYS A 4 1.53 -6.36 11.67
N SER A 5 0.55 -6.69 10.84
CA SER A 5 0.78 -7.23 9.50
C SER A 5 0.60 -6.14 8.44
N PHE A 6 1.23 -6.26 7.27
CA PHE A 6 1.17 -5.30 6.17
C PHE A 6 1.00 -6.01 4.84
N SER A 7 0.31 -5.38 3.89
CA SER A 7 0.15 -5.89 2.51
C SER A 7 1.35 -5.59 1.60
N GLN A 8 2.20 -4.63 2.00
CA GLN A 8 3.38 -4.17 1.25
C GLN A 8 4.65 -4.19 2.13
N LYS A 9 5.76 -4.71 1.60
CA LYS A 9 7.04 -4.81 2.30
C LYS A 9 7.64 -3.45 2.67
N ALA A 10 7.53 -2.46 1.78
CA ALA A 10 8.02 -1.11 2.04
C ALA A 10 7.35 -0.48 3.29
N ASN A 11 6.07 -0.79 3.52
CA ASN A 11 5.35 -0.32 4.70
C ASN A 11 5.81 -1.03 5.98
N LEU A 12 6.10 -2.34 5.92
CA LEU A 12 6.71 -3.07 7.05
C LEU A 12 8.08 -2.50 7.40
N LEU A 13 8.97 -2.32 6.43
CA LEU A 13 10.31 -1.75 6.66
C LEU A 13 10.22 -0.34 7.26
N ALA A 14 9.28 0.46 6.77
CA ALA A 14 9.02 1.78 7.34
C ALA A 14 8.51 1.70 8.78
N HIS A 15 7.63 0.74 9.09
CA HIS A 15 7.09 0.50 10.42
C HIS A 15 8.17 0.00 11.39
N GLN A 16 9.05 -0.90 10.98
CA GLN A 16 10.11 -1.45 11.85
C GLN A 16 11.03 -0.36 12.43
N ARG A 17 11.17 0.79 11.76
CA ARG A 17 11.93 1.95 12.27
C ARG A 17 11.35 2.54 13.56
N ILE A 18 10.06 2.34 13.84
CA ILE A 18 9.42 2.83 15.08
C ILE A 18 9.72 1.94 16.28
N HIS A 19 10.18 0.71 16.07
CA HIS A 19 10.67 -0.12 17.18
C HIS A 19 11.97 0.40 17.78
N GLY A 20 12.71 1.26 17.05
CA GLY A 20 13.95 1.87 17.50
C GLY A 20 13.93 3.39 17.65
N ALA A 21 12.81 4.08 17.37
CA ALA A 21 12.68 5.52 17.50
C ALA A 21 11.31 5.86 18.08
N HIS A 22 11.24 6.72 19.09
CA HIS A 22 10.00 7.29 19.63
C HIS A 22 9.52 8.43 18.69
N PRO A 23 8.48 8.26 17.87
CA PRO A 23 8.04 9.30 16.96
C PRO A 23 6.60 9.67 17.32
N ASP A 24 6.47 10.67 18.20
CA ASP A 24 5.29 11.53 18.20
C ASP A 24 5.29 12.31 16.90
N GLU A 25 4.72 11.74 15.83
CA GLU A 25 4.35 12.48 14.62
C GLU A 25 3.19 11.79 13.91
N GLY A 26 1.99 12.30 14.19
CA GLY A 26 0.79 12.02 13.42
C GLY A 26 0.93 12.50 11.98
N LYS A 27 1.30 11.61 11.07
CA LYS A 27 1.30 11.91 9.63
C LYS A 27 -0.10 11.69 9.08
N ALA A 28 -0.95 12.72 9.21
CA ALA A 28 -2.21 12.80 8.49
C ALA A 28 -1.93 12.72 6.99
N ARG A 29 -2.26 11.59 6.36
CA ARG A 29 -2.23 11.45 4.90
C ARG A 29 -3.35 12.32 4.34
N ALA A 30 -3.00 13.49 3.81
CA ALA A 30 -3.89 14.23 2.93
C ALA A 30 -4.27 13.33 1.74
N ARG A 31 -5.55 13.00 1.63
CA ARG A 31 -6.11 12.31 0.45
C ARG A 31 -6.07 13.31 -0.70
N ALA A 32 -5.00 13.30 -1.49
CA ALA A 32 -5.02 13.96 -2.79
C ALA A 32 -6.12 13.31 -3.65
N PRO A 33 -7.01 14.08 -4.31
CA PRO A 33 -7.91 13.52 -5.29
C PRO A 33 -7.06 12.95 -6.42
N ALA A 34 -7.24 11.65 -6.69
CA ALA A 34 -6.66 11.02 -7.86
C ALA A 34 -7.29 11.63 -9.12
N ARG A 35 -6.71 12.70 -9.65
CA ARG A 35 -6.97 13.15 -11.01
C ARG A 35 -5.70 12.93 -11.82
N GLY A 36 -5.62 11.76 -12.39
CA GLY A 36 -4.78 11.48 -13.55
C GLY A 36 -5.57 10.53 -14.42
N CYS A 37 -6.07 11.01 -15.56
CA CYS A 37 -6.55 10.12 -16.61
C CYS A 37 -5.31 9.39 -17.14
N ALA A 38 -5.05 8.20 -16.60
CA ALA A 38 -3.95 7.35 -17.01
C ALA A 38 -4.44 6.49 -18.18
N GLU A 39 -4.37 7.04 -19.39
CA GLU A 39 -4.80 6.38 -20.63
C GLU A 39 -3.78 5.37 -21.19
N ASP A 40 -2.64 5.14 -20.51
CA ASP A 40 -1.65 4.11 -20.85
C ASP A 40 -1.22 3.29 -19.62
N ALA A 41 -2.19 2.69 -18.93
CA ALA A 41 -1.93 1.80 -17.82
C ALA A 41 -2.57 0.43 -18.12
N PRO A 42 -1.83 -0.50 -18.75
CA PRO A 42 -2.40 -1.73 -19.30
C PRO A 42 -2.88 -2.73 -18.23
N PHE A 43 -2.55 -2.50 -16.95
CA PHE A 43 -2.90 -3.40 -15.85
C PHE A 43 -4.03 -2.82 -15.01
N VAL A 44 -5.27 -3.26 -15.26
CA VAL A 44 -6.47 -2.77 -14.56
C VAL A 44 -6.93 -3.76 -13.48
N CYS A 45 -7.35 -3.23 -12.34
CA CYS A 45 -7.96 -4.01 -11.26
C CYS A 45 -9.43 -4.31 -11.58
N PRO A 46 -9.84 -5.59 -11.64
CA PRO A 46 -11.21 -5.95 -11.94
C PRO A 46 -12.21 -5.58 -10.83
N GLU A 47 -11.75 -5.43 -9.59
CA GLU A 47 -12.62 -5.19 -8.43
C GLU A 47 -13.00 -3.71 -8.27
N CYS A 48 -12.13 -2.78 -8.71
CA CYS A 48 -12.35 -1.35 -8.52
C CYS A 48 -12.02 -0.47 -9.73
N GLY A 49 -11.64 -1.07 -10.87
CA GLY A 49 -11.33 -0.36 -12.11
C GLY A 49 -10.05 0.47 -12.11
N LYS A 50 -9.25 0.45 -11.02
CA LYS A 50 -7.98 1.19 -10.96
C LYS A 50 -6.95 0.63 -11.93
N SER A 51 -6.33 1.51 -12.71
CA SER A 51 -5.25 1.16 -13.63
C SER A 51 -3.87 1.38 -13.01
N PHE A 52 -2.93 0.52 -13.39
CA PHE A 52 -1.54 0.54 -12.94
C PHE A 52 -0.61 0.42 -14.14
N ARG A 53 0.50 1.16 -14.10
CA ARG A 53 1.54 1.10 -15.14
C ARG A 53 2.32 -0.22 -15.15
N GLN A 54 2.30 -0.96 -14.04
CA GLN A 54 3.11 -2.17 -13.84
C GLN A 54 2.28 -3.29 -13.21
N LYS A 55 2.42 -4.51 -13.74
CA LYS A 55 1.78 -5.72 -13.21
C LYS A 55 2.02 -5.97 -11.71
N PRO A 56 3.25 -5.86 -11.15
CA PRO A 56 3.47 -6.06 -9.72
C PRO A 56 2.70 -5.08 -8.82
N ASN A 57 2.46 -3.86 -9.30
CA ASN A 57 1.66 -2.86 -8.58
C ASN A 57 0.19 -3.27 -8.54
N LEU A 58 -0.35 -3.81 -9.63
CA LEU A 58 -1.71 -4.38 -9.66
C LEU A 58 -1.85 -5.58 -8.72
N ILE A 59 -0.89 -6.51 -8.72
CA ILE A 59 -0.93 -7.71 -7.84
C ILE A 59 -0.87 -7.29 -6.37
N THR A 60 0.03 -6.38 -6.03
CA THR A 60 0.13 -5.85 -4.65
C THR A 60 -1.12 -5.07 -4.27
N HIS A 61 -1.70 -4.31 -5.20
CA HIS A 61 -2.96 -3.61 -4.98
C HIS A 61 -4.11 -4.57 -4.67
N ARG A 62 -4.21 -5.71 -5.37
CA ARG A 62 -5.30 -6.68 -5.15
C ARG A 62 -5.36 -7.21 -3.72
N ARG A 63 -4.22 -7.25 -3.02
CA ARG A 63 -4.15 -7.65 -1.60
C ARG A 63 -4.99 -6.78 -0.67
N ILE A 64 -5.36 -5.55 -1.09
CA ILE A 64 -6.26 -4.70 -0.28
C ILE A 64 -7.70 -5.22 -0.28
N HIS A 65 -8.11 -5.89 -1.35
CA HIS A 65 -9.47 -6.43 -1.49
C HIS A 65 -9.56 -7.80 -0.82
N THR A 66 -8.52 -8.63 -0.98
CA THR A 66 -8.43 -9.92 -0.31
C THR A 66 -8.09 -9.80 1.18
N GLY A 67 -7.59 -8.65 1.63
CA GLY A 67 -7.12 -8.44 3.00
C GLY A 67 -5.81 -9.16 3.32
N GLU A 68 -5.12 -9.74 2.32
CA GLU A 68 -3.87 -10.46 2.53
C GLU A 68 -2.75 -9.53 3.02
N ARG A 69 -2.14 -9.90 4.15
CA ARG A 69 -1.06 -9.16 4.80
C ARG A 69 0.11 -10.09 5.11
N PRO A 70 0.86 -10.54 4.09
CA PRO A 70 1.90 -11.55 4.25
C PRO A 70 3.16 -11.04 4.97
N TYR A 71 3.23 -9.74 5.30
CA TYR A 71 4.38 -9.14 5.94
C TYR A 71 4.06 -8.81 7.40
N GLU A 72 4.44 -9.69 8.31
CA GLU A 72 4.25 -9.51 9.76
C GLU A 72 5.46 -8.82 10.39
N CYS A 73 5.22 -8.08 11.48
CA CYS A 73 6.22 -7.35 12.25
C CYS A 73 6.44 -7.96 13.63
#